data_AF-A0AAV4JSB6-F1
#
_entry.id   AF-A0AAV4JSB6-F1
#
_cell.length_a   1.000
_cell.length_b   1.000
_cell.length_c   1.000
_cell.angle_alpha   90.00
_cell.angle_beta   90.00
_cell.angle_gamma   90.00
#
_symmetry.space_group_name_H-M   'P 1'
#
loop_
_entity.id
_entity.type
_entity.pdbx_description
1 polymer ?
#
loop_
_entity_poly.entity_id
_entity_poly.type
_entity_poly.pdbx_seq_one_letter_code
_entity_poly.pdbx_strand_id
1 'polypeptide(L)'
;MPHSRTVEKEADHVGLMFAARACFDVRAGSLLWKKMSLQEKVMSGEGDETLPLPEFFSTHPDSLKRAQHLDFLLPQAEAWRNDMSCPKLPKEDPREAIKLLSALVDNHVAASKAKQDLRKVPLHPEAVKKS
;
A
#
# COMPACT_ATOMS: atom_id res chain seq x y z
N MET A 1 17.74 -3.86 -14.91
CA MET A 1 17.90 -4.64 -13.65
C MET A 1 16.54 -4.61 -12.92
N PRO A 2 16.20 -5.40 -11.88
CA PRO A 2 16.92 -6.45 -11.12
C PRO A 2 15.95 -7.58 -10.60
N HIS A 3 16.45 -8.47 -9.72
CA HIS A 3 15.78 -9.48 -8.87
C HIS A 3 14.65 -10.35 -9.47
N SER A 4 14.87 -11.68 -9.50
CA SER A 4 13.86 -12.62 -9.99
C SER A 4 12.60 -12.61 -9.09
N ARG A 5 11.43 -12.92 -9.66
CA ARG A 5 10.16 -13.08 -8.90
C ARG A 5 10.31 -14.00 -7.68
N THR A 6 11.25 -14.94 -7.73
CA THR A 6 11.57 -15.86 -6.64
C THR A 6 12.26 -15.15 -5.48
N VAL A 7 13.20 -14.23 -5.77
CA VAL A 7 13.92 -13.45 -4.76
C VAL A 7 12.96 -12.55 -3.98
N GLU A 8 12.01 -11.89 -4.65
CA GLU A 8 11.03 -11.04 -3.95
C GLU A 8 10.12 -11.84 -3.02
N LYS A 9 9.68 -13.02 -3.45
CA LYS A 9 8.87 -13.90 -2.60
C LYS A 9 9.65 -14.41 -1.39
N GLU A 10 10.91 -14.79 -1.59
CA GLU A 10 11.79 -15.18 -0.49
C GLU A 10 12.01 -14.01 0.48
N ALA A 11 12.28 -12.82 -0.04
CA ALA A 11 12.45 -11.60 0.74
C ALA A 11 11.19 -11.25 1.55
N ASP A 12 9.99 -11.34 0.95
CA ASP A 12 8.71 -11.16 1.66
C ASP A 12 8.59 -12.16 2.81
N HIS A 13 8.88 -13.44 2.56
CA HIS A 13 8.76 -14.51 3.56
C HIS A 13 9.73 -14.33 4.73
N VAL A 14 11.02 -14.17 4.43
CA VAL A 14 12.09 -14.03 5.42
C VAL A 14 11.94 -12.71 6.19
N GLY A 15 11.63 -11.62 5.49
CA GLY A 15 11.39 -10.31 6.11
C GLY A 15 10.21 -10.34 7.06
N LEU A 16 9.10 -10.96 6.66
CA LEU A 16 7.92 -11.11 7.51
C LEU A 16 8.20 -12.00 8.72
N MET A 17 8.99 -13.06 8.57
CA MET A 17 9.44 -13.90 9.68
C MET A 17 10.25 -13.09 10.71
N PHE A 18 11.20 -12.27 10.27
CA PHE A 18 11.95 -11.42 11.19
C PHE A 18 11.06 -10.39 11.88
N ALA A 19 10.16 -9.74 11.14
CA ALA A 19 9.21 -8.78 11.72
C ALA A 19 8.31 -9.44 12.79
N ALA A 20 7.78 -10.63 12.49
CA ALA A 20 6.96 -11.41 13.41
C ALA A 20 7.72 -11.76 14.69
N ARG A 21 8.93 -12.32 14.55
CA ARG A 21 9.75 -12.75 15.70
C ARG A 21 10.27 -11.58 16.54
N ALA A 22 10.42 -10.41 15.95
CA ALA A 22 10.73 -9.17 16.65
C ALA A 22 9.47 -8.47 17.23
N CYS A 23 8.31 -9.13 17.19
CA CYS A 23 7.05 -8.64 17.71
C CYS A 23 6.52 -7.34 17.06
N PHE A 24 6.88 -7.03 15.81
CA PHE A 24 6.26 -5.96 15.01
C PHE A 24 4.90 -6.34 14.43
N ASP A 25 4.01 -5.36 14.22
CA ASP A 25 2.75 -5.58 13.52
C ASP A 25 2.99 -6.05 12.08
N VAL A 26 2.82 -7.35 11.85
CA VAL A 26 3.08 -8.04 10.58
C VAL A 26 2.16 -7.55 9.46
N ARG A 27 1.02 -6.91 9.79
CA ARG A 27 0.09 -6.33 8.81
C ARG A 27 0.65 -5.09 8.13
N ALA A 28 1.62 -4.41 8.77
CA ALA A 28 2.23 -3.20 8.25
C ALA A 28 3.01 -3.42 6.95
N GLY A 29 3.60 -4.61 6.75
CA GLY A 29 4.32 -4.94 5.52
C GLY A 29 3.41 -4.93 4.28
N SER A 30 2.24 -5.56 4.38
CA SER A 30 1.22 -5.51 3.31
C SER A 30 0.73 -4.09 3.06
N LEU A 31 0.49 -3.31 4.13
CA LEU A 31 0.09 -1.92 4.01
C LEU A 31 1.12 -1.08 3.22
N LEU A 32 2.41 -1.25 3.48
CA LEU A 32 3.48 -0.55 2.76
C LEU A 32 3.36 -0.74 1.25
N TRP A 33 3.28 -2.00 0.79
CA TRP A 33 3.21 -2.31 -0.63
C TRP A 33 1.88 -1.90 -1.27
N LYS A 34 0.77 -1.89 -0.52
CA LYS A 34 -0.49 -1.30 -0.99
C LYS A 34 -0.35 0.21 -1.23
N LYS A 35 0.33 0.95 -0.34
CA LYS A 35 0.60 2.39 -0.54
C LYS A 35 1.42 2.63 -1.79
N MET A 36 2.45 1.83 -2.01
CA MET A 36 3.29 1.92 -3.21
C MET A 36 2.48 1.67 -4.48
N SER A 37 1.63 0.64 -4.49
CA SER A 37 0.75 0.38 -5.64
C SER A 37 -0.22 1.54 -5.95
N LEU A 38 -0.72 2.24 -4.93
CA LEU A 38 -1.55 3.43 -5.13
C LEU A 38 -0.74 4.60 -5.69
N GLN A 39 0.47 4.81 -5.20
CA GLN A 39 1.36 5.86 -5.69
C GLN A 39 1.74 5.62 -7.15
N GLU A 40 2.13 4.39 -7.51
CA GLU A 40 2.36 3.96 -8.89
C GLU A 40 1.16 4.26 -9.79
N LYS A 41 -0.06 4.01 -9.29
CA LYS A 41 -1.31 4.22 -10.04
C LYS A 41 -1.59 5.70 -10.32
N VAL A 42 -1.32 6.59 -9.36
CA VAL A 42 -1.46 8.05 -9.55
C VAL A 42 -0.42 8.56 -10.55
N MET A 43 0.85 8.15 -10.36
CA MET A 43 1.96 8.57 -11.22
C MET A 43 1.88 8.04 -12.66
N SER A 44 1.23 6.89 -12.87
CA SER A 44 1.03 6.36 -14.23
C SER A 44 -0.04 7.12 -15.03
N GLY A 45 -0.88 7.92 -14.36
CA GLY A 45 -1.99 8.66 -14.97
C GLY A 45 -1.69 10.14 -15.24
N GLU A 46 -0.82 10.73 -14.44
CA GLU A 46 -0.29 12.08 -14.65
C GLU A 46 1.12 11.88 -15.23
N GLY A 47 1.39 12.33 -16.44
CA GLY A 47 2.75 12.32 -17.03
C GLY A 47 3.71 13.29 -16.32
N ASP A 48 3.52 13.48 -15.02
CA ASP A 48 4.23 14.40 -14.17
C ASP A 48 5.32 13.62 -13.44
N GLU A 49 6.50 13.58 -14.05
CA GLU A 49 7.78 13.06 -13.53
C GLU A 49 8.27 13.80 -12.27
N THR A 50 7.43 14.62 -11.62
CA THR A 50 7.83 15.56 -10.55
C THR A 50 7.89 14.93 -9.16
N LEU A 51 7.37 13.71 -8.99
CA LEU A 51 7.51 12.93 -7.76
C LEU A 51 8.19 11.60 -8.06
N PRO A 52 9.51 11.56 -8.29
CA PRO A 52 10.21 10.31 -8.55
C PRO A 52 9.96 9.31 -7.41
N LEU A 53 9.52 8.10 -7.76
CA LEU A 53 9.51 6.99 -6.82
C LEU A 53 10.93 6.85 -6.27
N PRO A 54 11.12 6.74 -4.94
CA PRO A 54 12.43 6.48 -4.38
C PRO A 54 13.09 5.31 -5.11
N GLU A 55 14.39 5.43 -5.41
CA GLU A 55 15.11 4.49 -6.29
C GLU A 55 14.96 3.02 -5.84
N PHE A 56 14.86 2.79 -4.53
CA PHE A 56 14.57 1.49 -3.92
C PHE A 56 13.28 0.82 -4.45
N PHE A 57 12.22 1.59 -4.73
CA PHE A 57 10.96 1.03 -5.24
C PHE A 57 11.05 0.72 -6.74
N SER A 58 11.86 1.46 -7.48
CA SER A 58 12.15 1.17 -8.89
C SER A 58 12.94 -0.13 -9.07
N THR A 59 13.69 -0.59 -8.05
CA THR A 59 14.44 -1.86 -8.09
C THR A 59 13.63 -3.09 -7.66
N HIS A 60 12.43 -2.92 -7.09
CA HIS A 60 11.59 -4.02 -6.62
C HIS A 60 10.17 -3.93 -7.21
N PRO A 61 9.93 -4.50 -8.41
CA PRO A 61 8.65 -4.38 -9.12
C PRO A 61 7.51 -5.21 -8.47
N ASP A 62 6.29 -5.00 -8.96
CA ASP A 62 5.06 -5.73 -8.58
C ASP A 62 4.51 -5.46 -7.16
N SER A 63 4.49 -4.19 -6.72
CA SER A 63 3.96 -3.75 -5.42
C SER A 63 2.64 -4.42 -5.00
N LEU A 64 1.64 -4.49 -5.89
CA LEU A 64 0.37 -5.14 -5.55
C LEU A 64 0.50 -6.65 -5.28
N LYS A 65 1.33 -7.36 -6.05
CA LYS A 65 1.52 -8.81 -5.86
C LYS A 65 2.27 -9.08 -4.56
N ARG A 66 3.23 -8.23 -4.19
CA ARG A 66 3.94 -8.32 -2.90
C ARG A 66 2.99 -8.12 -1.73
N ALA A 67 2.11 -7.11 -1.80
CA ALA A 67 1.08 -6.91 -0.79
C ALA A 67 0.17 -8.14 -0.62
N GLN A 68 -0.27 -8.74 -1.73
CA GLN A 68 -1.10 -9.95 -1.72
C GLN A 68 -0.36 -11.16 -1.14
N HIS A 69 0.93 -11.30 -1.47
CA HIS A 69 1.75 -12.37 -0.95
C HIS A 69 1.96 -12.24 0.56
N LEU A 70 2.21 -11.03 1.05
CA LEU A 70 2.30 -10.78 2.50
C LEU A 70 0.95 -11.02 3.19
N ASP A 71 -0.17 -10.60 2.61
CA ASP A 71 -1.51 -10.89 3.13
C ASP A 71 -1.75 -12.41 3.25
N PHE A 72 -1.31 -13.19 2.27
CA PHE A 72 -1.38 -14.66 2.28
C PHE A 72 -0.53 -15.27 3.41
N LEU A 73 0.63 -14.70 3.72
CA LEU A 73 1.54 -15.19 4.77
C LEU A 73 1.14 -14.76 6.19
N LEU A 74 0.17 -13.85 6.37
CA LEU A 74 -0.18 -13.33 7.70
C LEU A 74 -0.55 -14.41 8.73
N PRO A 75 -1.34 -15.46 8.42
CA PRO A 75 -1.63 -16.51 9.40
C PRO A 75 -0.36 -17.21 9.90
N GLN A 76 0.62 -17.42 9.02
CA GLN A 76 1.91 -17.98 9.37
C GLN A 76 2.74 -17.00 10.22
N ALA A 77 2.69 -15.71 9.88
CA ALA A 77 3.36 -14.67 10.63
C ALA A 77 2.80 -14.51 12.05
N GLU A 78 1.49 -14.63 12.21
CA GLU A 78 0.84 -14.66 13.52
C GLU A 78 1.25 -15.89 14.34
N ALA A 79 1.42 -17.06 13.70
CA ALA A 79 1.96 -18.24 14.37
C ALA A 79 3.38 -17.97 14.89
N TRP A 80 4.28 -17.40 14.08
CA TRP A 80 5.63 -17.04 14.52
C TRP A 80 5.63 -16.01 15.67
N ARG A 81 4.68 -15.07 15.68
CA ARG A 81 4.52 -14.14 16.82
C ARG A 81 4.12 -14.88 18.09
N ASN A 82 3.20 -15.84 17.97
CA ASN A 82 2.72 -16.63 19.11
C ASN A 82 3.84 -17.50 19.68
N ASP A 83 4.67 -18.11 18.82
CA ASP A 83 5.84 -18.89 19.24
C ASP A 83 6.82 -18.06 20.08
N MET A 84 6.98 -16.77 19.76
CA MET A 84 7.81 -15.83 20.49
C MET A 84 7.11 -15.19 21.70
N SER A 85 5.88 -15.62 22.03
CA SER A 85 5.05 -15.04 23.10
C SER A 85 4.86 -13.53 22.96
N CYS A 86 4.76 -13.03 21.72
CA CYS A 86 4.58 -11.61 21.46
C CYS A 86 3.23 -11.08 21.99
N PRO A 87 3.13 -9.77 22.31
CA PRO A 87 1.86 -9.14 22.62
C PRO A 87 0.83 -9.27 21.48
N LYS A 88 -0.45 -9.23 21.84
CA LYS A 88 -1.55 -9.20 20.86
C LYS A 88 -1.42 -7.98 19.96
N LEU A 89 -1.75 -8.17 18.69
CA LEU A 89 -1.82 -7.06 17.74
C LEU A 89 -2.93 -6.07 18.14
N PRO A 90 -2.79 -4.77 17.78
CA PRO A 90 -3.86 -3.80 17.90
C PRO A 90 -5.15 -4.30 17.22
N LYS A 91 -6.30 -3.98 17.82
CA LYS A 91 -7.61 -4.40 17.31
C LYS A 91 -7.87 -3.82 15.93
N GLU A 92 -7.46 -2.58 15.74
CA GLU A 92 -7.57 -1.86 14.48
C GLU A 92 -6.54 -2.44 13.51
N ASP A 93 -7.02 -2.87 12.35
CA ASP A 93 -6.15 -3.31 11.27
C ASP A 93 -5.66 -2.09 10.48
N PRO A 94 -4.35 -1.84 10.40
CA PRO A 94 -3.81 -0.67 9.73
C PRO A 94 -4.09 -0.68 8.21
N ARG A 95 -4.44 -1.84 7.64
CA ARG A 95 -4.84 -1.99 6.23
C ARG A 95 -6.24 -1.42 5.94
N GLU A 96 -7.09 -1.20 6.93
CA GLU A 96 -8.42 -0.62 6.69
C GLU A 96 -8.35 0.83 6.19
N ALA A 97 -7.39 1.61 6.70
CA ALA A 97 -7.20 3.00 6.30
C ALA A 97 -6.93 3.16 4.79
N ILE A 98 -6.32 2.15 4.15
CA ILE A 98 -5.98 2.23 2.74
C ILE A 98 -7.14 1.95 1.79
N LYS A 99 -8.22 1.31 2.27
CA LYS A 99 -9.40 1.06 1.43
C LYS A 99 -10.06 2.35 0.98
N LEU A 100 -10.20 3.30 1.90
CA LEU A 100 -10.72 4.64 1.62
C LEU A 100 -9.80 5.39 0.66
N LEU A 101 -8.49 5.35 0.91
CA LEU A 101 -7.51 5.99 0.04
C LEU A 101 -7.52 5.38 -1.38
N SER A 102 -7.67 4.06 -1.50
CA SER A 102 -7.76 3.38 -2.80
C SER A 102 -8.96 3.86 -3.60
N ALA A 103 -10.14 3.95 -2.98
CA ALA A 103 -11.34 4.45 -3.66
C ALA A 103 -11.18 5.91 -4.13
N LEU A 104 -10.55 6.76 -3.31
CA LEU A 104 -10.24 8.14 -3.68
C LEU A 104 -9.26 8.20 -4.87
N VAL A 105 -8.20 7.38 -4.84
CA VAL A 105 -7.22 7.28 -5.92
C VAL A 105 -7.88 6.80 -7.22
N ASP A 106 -8.78 5.81 -7.14
CA ASP A 106 -9.52 5.31 -8.30
C ASP A 106 -10.37 6.40 -8.95
N ASN A 107 -11.07 7.19 -8.13
CA ASN A 107 -11.84 8.34 -8.60
C ASN A 107 -10.94 9.41 -9.24
N HIS A 108 -9.79 9.72 -8.64
CA HIS A 108 -8.82 10.69 -9.19
C HIS A 108 -8.29 10.24 -10.55
N VAL A 109 -7.89 8.98 -10.67
CA VAL A 109 -7.39 8.41 -11.93
C VAL A 109 -8.49 8.39 -13.00
N ALA A 110 -9.74 8.06 -12.63
CA ALA A 110 -10.87 8.10 -13.56
C ALA A 110 -11.16 9.52 -14.06
N ALA A 111 -11.17 10.51 -13.17
CA ALA A 111 -11.38 11.91 -13.52
C ALA A 111 -10.24 12.46 -14.39
N SER A 112 -8.98 12.16 -14.05
CA SER A 112 -7.82 12.55 -14.86
C SER A 112 -7.92 12.00 -16.29
N LYS A 113 -8.29 10.72 -16.45
CA LYS A 113 -8.57 10.11 -17.77
C LYS A 113 -9.71 10.81 -18.52
N ALA A 114 -10.72 11.31 -17.81
CA ALA A 114 -11.82 12.09 -18.36
C ALA A 114 -11.47 13.59 -18.59
N LYS A 115 -10.21 14.01 -18.35
CA LYS A 115 -9.75 15.41 -18.37
C LYS A 115 -10.51 16.31 -17.39
N GLN A 116 -11.04 15.73 -16.32
CA GLN A 116 -11.70 16.43 -15.23
C GLN A 116 -10.68 16.70 -14.11
N ASP A 117 -10.61 17.94 -13.64
CA ASP A 117 -9.72 18.32 -12.55
C ASP A 117 -10.49 18.32 -11.22
N LEU A 118 -10.34 17.24 -10.44
CA LEU A 118 -11.03 17.11 -9.15
C LEU A 118 -10.52 18.11 -8.10
N ARG A 119 -9.37 18.76 -8.30
CA ARG A 119 -8.92 19.86 -7.41
C ARG A 119 -9.86 21.06 -7.47
N LYS A 120 -10.67 21.17 -8.53
CA LYS A 120 -11.68 22.22 -8.72
C LYS A 120 -13.05 21.83 -8.16
N VAL A 121 -13.22 20.59 -7.70
CA VAL A 121 -14.47 20.10 -7.12
C VAL A 121 -14.41 20.32 -5.60
N PRO A 122 -15.34 21.10 -5.01
CA PRO A 122 -15.34 21.34 -3.57
C PRO A 122 -15.54 20.03 -2.79
N LEU A 123 -14.71 19.80 -1.78
CA LEU A 123 -14.76 18.63 -0.88
C LEU A 123 -16.04 18.57 -0.02
N HIS A 124 -16.83 19.64 0.02
CA HIS A 124 -18.10 19.72 0.75
C HIS A 124 -19.21 20.34 -0.12
N PRO A 125 -20.42 19.75 -0.17
CA PRO A 125 -21.52 20.26 -0.97
C PRO A 125 -22.21 21.54 -0.46
N GLU A 126 -21.69 22.26 0.55
CA GLU A 126 -22.39 23.41 1.18
C GLU A 126 -21.69 24.78 1.04
N ALA A 127 -20.97 25.04 -0.05
CA ALA A 127 -20.47 26.40 -0.34
C ALA A 127 -21.17 27.09 -1.53
N VAL A 128 -22.31 26.57 -1.99
CA VAL A 128 -23.17 27.24 -2.98
C VAL A 128 -24.44 27.72 -2.31
N LYS A 129 -24.35 28.85 -1.61
CA LYS A 129 -25.41 29.86 -1.43
C LYS A 129 -24.94 30.95 -0.46
N LYS A 130 -24.60 32.11 -1.01
CA LYS A 130 -25.39 33.34 -0.79
C LYS A 130 -24.86 34.43 -1.73
N SER A 131 -25.71 34.74 -2.70
CA SER A 131 -25.84 36.04 -3.36
C SER A 131 -26.01 37.16 -2.35
#